data_AF-A0A1B8ALH9-F1
#
_entry.id   AF-A0A1B8ALH9-F1
#
_cell.length_a   1.000
_cell.length_b   1.000
_cell.length_c   1.000
_cell.angle_alpha   90.00
_cell.angle_beta   90.00
_cell.angle_gamma   90.00
#
_symmetry.space_group_name_H-M   'P 1'
#
loop_
_entity.id
_entity.type
_entity.pdbx_description
1 polymer ?
#
loop_
_entity_poly.entity_id
_entity_poly.type
_entity_poly.pdbx_seq_one_letter_code
_entity_poly.pdbx_strand_id
1 'polypeptide(L)'
;MNRAAVKTLRTTSLSTVRALARTPRRGFSVSSPVFFRQSRSKAGAHARSAHRNSTKNIPLRSSMYFRRLPTALLSSVVVGLGAWYSYNNSDLAPTSTFGANSLTSTQTADAVPTRTVLVVGADELRQGTIVGEGPISKATSDDGRRIVEMLTPDQATQKLRRLEQSYSVNRGQGVTRYDLVQLPSNDPIEDDHAEKIVQVPSRSSVETDNSDWMFWGVFDGHSGWTTSATLRESLINYVARELNATYKQASGELPSEDAVTLAIKTGFNNLDNEIVHKSVEKVFKGGSKTVAAELLQPALSGSCALLSFYDSRSNLLRVACTGDSRAVLGRRAANGKWTATALSDDQTGSNPQEVERMRKEHPGEENVIRNGRVLGGLEPSRAFGDAVYKWSRDVAYKLRENFFGRSPSPLLKTPPYVTAEPVVTTTKVNPENGDFLVLATDGLWEMLTNEEVVGLVGKWIETEGQSGSNSQFDAAWNKIFGSSKTPLPVEESKTAGPDGNKTPIRVQQWGIDPDAKDRFTVKDKNVATHLIRNALGGNNDEQVCALLTLPSPFSRRYRDDLTVQVIFFGHGKKTGEITVNLEATAGEGVKAKL
;
A
#
# COMPACT_ATOMS: atom_id res chain seq x y z
N MET A 1 -54.75 -31.24 -1.33
CA MET A 1 -54.26 -32.59 -0.95
C MET A 1 -52.89 -32.41 -0.32
N ASN A 2 -52.82 -32.18 1.00
CA ASN A 2 -52.63 -33.18 2.05
C ASN A 2 -51.24 -33.85 2.03
N ARG A 3 -50.26 -33.38 2.81
CA ARG A 3 -49.99 -33.87 4.18
C ARG A 3 -48.71 -33.27 4.78
N ALA A 4 -48.84 -32.85 6.04
CA ALA A 4 -47.77 -32.61 7.00
C ALA A 4 -47.42 -33.90 7.77
N ALA A 5 -46.24 -33.91 8.40
CA ALA A 5 -45.83 -34.56 9.68
C ALA A 5 -44.35 -35.00 9.57
N VAL A 6 -43.37 -34.47 10.32
CA VAL A 6 -43.12 -34.55 11.79
C VAL A 6 -42.82 -35.98 12.26
N LYS A 7 -41.57 -36.28 12.69
CA LYS A 7 -41.10 -36.48 14.10
C LYS A 7 -39.83 -37.36 14.25
N THR A 8 -38.82 -36.80 14.93
CA THR A 8 -38.00 -37.33 16.07
C THR A 8 -37.19 -38.63 16.00
N LEU A 9 -35.94 -38.56 16.54
CA LEU A 9 -35.31 -39.28 17.68
C LEU A 9 -33.84 -38.77 17.75
N ARG A 10 -33.10 -38.61 18.86
CA ARG A 10 -33.16 -39.11 20.24
C ARG A 10 -32.22 -38.25 21.14
N THR A 11 -32.62 -38.04 22.39
CA THR A 11 -31.84 -37.48 23.51
C THR A 11 -31.24 -38.59 24.39
N THR A 12 -30.18 -38.26 25.15
CA THR A 12 -29.76 -38.65 26.54
C THR A 12 -28.22 -38.61 26.62
N SER A 13 -27.58 -37.97 27.61
CA SER A 13 -27.58 -38.29 29.05
C SER A 13 -27.15 -37.09 29.93
N LEU A 14 -27.78 -36.98 31.09
CA LEU A 14 -27.56 -36.06 32.21
C LEU A 14 -26.75 -36.74 33.32
N SER A 15 -25.96 -35.96 34.08
CA SER A 15 -25.70 -36.11 35.54
C SER A 15 -24.73 -35.00 36.02
N THR A 16 -24.80 -34.35 37.18
CA THR A 16 -25.79 -34.19 38.27
C THR A 16 -25.37 -32.93 39.06
N VAL A 17 -26.36 -32.24 39.63
CA VAL A 17 -26.27 -31.04 40.47
C VAL A 17 -25.77 -31.36 41.90
N ARG A 18 -25.09 -30.42 42.55
CA ARG A 18 -25.20 -30.22 44.01
C ARG A 18 -25.27 -28.74 44.35
N ALA A 19 -26.37 -28.34 44.96
CA ALA A 19 -26.62 -27.03 45.55
C ALA A 19 -26.82 -27.19 47.07
N LEU A 20 -26.50 -26.15 47.85
CA LEU A 20 -27.02 -25.79 49.20
C LEU A 20 -26.45 -24.38 49.52
N ALA A 21 -27.22 -23.28 49.40
CA ALA A 21 -28.05 -22.60 50.43
C ALA A 21 -27.23 -21.79 51.50
N ARG A 22 -27.17 -20.44 51.41
CA ARG A 22 -27.96 -19.38 52.12
C ARG A 22 -27.60 -19.13 53.61
N THR A 23 -26.95 -17.99 53.97
CA THR A 23 -27.46 -16.73 54.61
C THR A 23 -26.95 -16.53 56.07
N PRO A 24 -27.06 -15.37 56.79
CA PRO A 24 -27.21 -13.92 56.45
C PRO A 24 -26.45 -12.87 57.36
N ARG A 25 -26.53 -11.58 56.95
CA ARG A 25 -26.74 -10.28 57.71
C ARG A 25 -25.74 -9.66 58.73
N ARG A 26 -25.48 -8.34 58.49
CA ARG A 26 -25.41 -7.10 59.35
C ARG A 26 -24.15 -6.27 59.01
N GLY A 27 -24.09 -4.94 58.91
CA GLY A 27 -24.99 -3.79 59.10
C GLY A 27 -24.18 -2.55 59.56
N PHE A 28 -24.46 -1.34 59.00
CA PHE A 28 -24.08 0.03 59.45
C PHE A 28 -22.57 0.41 59.43
N SER A 29 -22.04 1.65 59.28
CA SER A 29 -22.50 3.05 59.40
C SER A 29 -21.47 4.03 58.76
N VAL A 30 -21.97 5.14 58.20
CA VAL A 30 -21.51 6.56 58.15
C VAL A 30 -20.12 6.94 58.75
N SER A 31 -19.31 7.74 58.02
CA SER A 31 -18.86 9.13 58.36
C SER A 31 -17.51 9.57 57.72
N SER A 32 -17.48 10.78 57.15
CA SER A 32 -16.30 11.64 56.97
C SER A 32 -16.01 12.44 58.26
N PRO A 33 -14.79 12.94 58.52
CA PRO A 33 -14.42 14.37 58.30
C PRO A 33 -12.99 14.54 57.72
N VAL A 34 -12.64 15.55 56.87
CA VAL A 34 -12.38 17.00 57.08
C VAL A 34 -10.99 17.34 57.70
N PHE A 35 -10.16 18.00 56.84
CA PHE A 35 -9.10 19.01 57.04
C PHE A 35 -7.78 18.70 57.77
N PHE A 36 -6.64 18.98 57.10
CA PHE A 36 -5.79 20.12 57.48
C PHE A 36 -4.92 20.64 56.32
N ARG A 37 -4.52 21.90 56.48
CA ARG A 37 -4.04 22.90 55.53
C ARG A 37 -2.64 23.34 55.97
N GLN A 38 -1.75 23.68 55.02
CA GLN A 38 -0.63 24.68 55.06
C GLN A 38 0.47 24.19 54.08
N SER A 39 0.84 24.85 52.98
CA SER A 39 1.23 26.24 52.65
C SER A 39 2.71 26.58 52.86
N ARG A 40 3.35 27.01 51.75
CA ARG A 40 4.53 27.91 51.60
C ARG A 40 5.89 27.33 52.04
N SER A 41 7.03 27.61 51.40
CA SER A 41 7.45 28.71 50.51
C SER A 41 8.77 28.41 49.77
N LYS A 42 8.86 29.00 48.57
CA LYS A 42 10.01 29.56 47.81
C LYS A 42 11.43 29.58 48.42
N ALA A 43 12.41 29.24 47.57
CA ALA A 43 13.66 29.95 47.20
C ALA A 43 14.65 28.89 46.67
N GLY A 44 15.51 29.05 45.66
CA GLY A 44 16.05 30.20 44.96
C GLY A 44 17.49 29.80 44.55
N ALA A 45 17.72 29.70 43.23
CA ALA A 45 18.97 29.75 42.45
C ALA A 45 20.35 29.45 43.09
N HIS A 46 21.16 28.57 42.49
CA HIS A 46 22.18 28.91 41.48
C HIS A 46 23.07 27.71 41.10
N ALA A 47 23.59 27.79 39.88
CA ALA A 47 24.31 26.78 39.13
C ALA A 47 25.70 26.40 39.68
N ARG A 48 26.16 25.18 39.33
CA ARG A 48 27.48 24.97 38.69
C ARG A 48 27.56 23.61 37.99
N SER A 49 28.17 23.69 36.80
CA SER A 49 28.56 22.69 35.82
C SER A 49 29.16 21.38 36.37
N ALA A 50 28.73 20.25 35.79
CA ALA A 50 29.59 19.09 35.56
C ALA A 50 29.11 18.31 34.32
N HIS A 51 30.05 18.04 33.41
CA HIS A 51 29.92 17.33 32.15
C HIS A 51 29.81 15.80 32.29
N ARG A 52 29.28 15.16 31.21
CA ARG A 52 29.30 13.72 30.83
C ARG A 52 28.30 12.81 31.58
N ASN A 53 27.45 11.99 30.94
CA ASN A 53 27.44 11.38 29.61
C ASN A 53 26.03 11.34 29.01
N SER A 54 25.93 11.63 27.71
CA SER A 54 24.71 11.49 26.89
C SER A 54 24.38 10.01 26.69
N THR A 55 23.29 9.54 27.29
CA THR A 55 22.63 8.29 26.91
C THR A 55 21.92 8.50 25.58
N LYS A 56 22.45 7.88 24.52
CA LYS A 56 21.82 7.80 23.20
C LYS A 56 20.39 7.25 23.36
N ASN A 57 19.40 8.06 22.99
CA ASN A 57 18.04 7.58 22.75
C ASN A 57 18.06 6.68 21.52
N ILE A 58 17.87 5.38 21.76
CA ILE A 58 17.65 4.37 20.71
C ILE A 58 16.14 4.36 20.44
N PRO A 59 15.65 4.55 19.20
CA PRO A 59 14.24 4.38 18.90
C PRO A 59 13.85 2.91 19.05
N LEU A 60 12.73 2.68 19.74
CA LEU A 60 12.18 1.36 20.01
C LEU A 60 11.70 0.69 18.73
N ARG A 61 12.14 -0.56 18.57
CA ARG A 61 11.94 -1.44 17.42
C ARG A 61 10.46 -1.76 17.18
N SER A 62 10.08 -1.81 15.90
CA SER A 62 8.81 -2.39 15.43
C SER A 62 8.68 -3.86 15.84
N SER A 63 7.46 -4.27 16.21
CA SER A 63 7.17 -5.57 16.79
C SER A 63 6.82 -6.62 15.73
N MET A 64 7.84 -7.29 15.21
CA MET A 64 7.74 -8.73 14.92
C MET A 64 8.93 -9.42 15.59
N TYR A 65 8.82 -9.62 16.91
CA TYR A 65 9.81 -10.38 17.69
C TYR A 65 9.08 -11.41 18.56
N PHE A 66 9.04 -12.65 18.09
CA PHE A 66 8.86 -13.81 18.96
C PHE A 66 10.24 -14.31 19.38
N ARG A 67 10.59 -14.15 20.66
CA ARG A 67 11.78 -14.79 21.23
C ARG A 67 11.53 -16.30 21.34
N ARG A 68 12.31 -17.10 20.63
CA ARG A 68 12.60 -18.50 21.02
C ARG A 68 14.11 -18.64 21.13
N LEU A 69 14.60 -19.01 22.31
CA LEU A 69 15.99 -19.44 22.52
C LEU A 69 16.19 -20.81 21.86
N PRO A 70 17.29 -21.04 21.12
CA PRO A 70 17.83 -22.38 20.94
C PRO A 70 19.08 -22.54 21.80
N THR A 71 19.00 -23.45 22.76
CA THR A 71 20.16 -24.06 23.42
C THR A 71 20.99 -24.82 22.38
N ALA A 72 22.25 -24.43 22.21
CA ALA A 72 23.21 -25.14 21.38
C ALA A 72 23.55 -26.50 22.03
N LEU A 73 23.37 -27.59 21.28
CA LEU A 73 24.04 -28.87 21.52
C LEU A 73 24.84 -29.21 20.26
N LEU A 74 26.15 -29.01 20.36
CA LEU A 74 27.15 -29.58 19.47
C LEU A 74 27.09 -31.11 19.56
N SER A 75 26.82 -31.79 18.46
CA SER A 75 27.40 -33.13 18.26
C SER A 75 27.61 -33.41 16.77
N SER A 76 28.78 -33.96 16.53
CA SER A 76 29.50 -34.23 15.30
C SER A 76 29.01 -35.48 14.54
N VAL A 77 29.57 -35.63 13.34
CA VAL A 77 29.77 -36.85 12.54
C VAL A 77 28.85 -37.00 11.32
N VAL A 78 29.46 -36.70 10.17
CA VAL A 78 29.10 -37.20 8.84
C VAL A 78 29.77 -38.56 8.67
N VAL A 79 29.01 -39.62 8.45
CA VAL A 79 29.41 -40.79 7.63
C VAL A 79 28.14 -41.34 6.97
N GLY A 80 28.14 -41.34 5.63
CA GLY A 80 27.04 -41.89 4.84
C GLY A 80 27.02 -43.42 4.83
N LEU A 81 25.88 -43.98 4.40
CA LEU A 81 25.77 -45.25 3.69
C LEU A 81 24.32 -45.37 3.19
N GLY A 82 24.18 -45.65 1.90
CA GLY A 82 22.89 -45.90 1.26
C GLY A 82 22.29 -47.23 1.70
N ALA A 83 20.97 -47.30 1.62
CA ALA A 83 20.24 -48.56 1.63
C ALA A 83 19.03 -48.45 0.70
N TRP A 84 19.15 -49.16 -0.42
CA TRP A 84 18.05 -49.60 -1.26
C TRP A 84 17.09 -50.48 -0.45
N TYR A 85 15.79 -50.25 -0.56
CA TYR A 85 14.78 -51.25 -0.23
C TYR A 85 13.77 -51.36 -1.37
N SER A 86 13.83 -52.50 -2.06
CA SER A 86 12.77 -53.03 -2.90
C SER A 86 11.84 -53.86 -2.01
N TYR A 87 10.54 -53.72 -2.19
CA TYR A 87 9.57 -54.73 -1.78
C TYR A 87 8.55 -54.91 -2.90
N ASN A 88 8.65 -56.04 -3.58
CA ASN A 88 7.62 -56.59 -4.46
C ASN A 88 6.48 -57.14 -3.61
N ASN A 89 5.25 -57.03 -4.10
CA ASN A 89 4.24 -58.02 -3.81
C ASN A 89 3.51 -58.42 -5.11
N SER A 90 3.35 -59.71 -5.26
CA SER A 90 2.92 -60.47 -6.43
C SER A 90 1.40 -60.59 -6.53
N ASP A 91 0.89 -60.70 -7.76
CA ASP A 91 0.12 -61.86 -8.28
C ASP A 91 -0.92 -61.47 -9.34
N LEU A 92 -0.69 -61.91 -10.59
CA LEU A 92 -1.60 -62.73 -11.42
C LEU A 92 -1.01 -62.93 -12.83
N ALA A 93 -0.96 -64.19 -13.26
CA ALA A 93 -0.33 -64.72 -14.47
C ALA A 93 -1.35 -64.89 -15.64
N PRO A 94 -1.08 -65.68 -16.72
CA PRO A 94 -0.23 -65.36 -17.87
C PRO A 94 -0.94 -65.61 -19.24
N THR A 95 -0.42 -65.03 -20.33
CA THR A 95 -0.43 -65.51 -21.76
C THR A 95 -0.03 -64.31 -22.63
N SER A 96 0.85 -64.34 -23.64
CA SER A 96 1.44 -65.40 -24.47
C SER A 96 2.73 -64.87 -25.12
N THR A 97 3.69 -65.77 -25.30
CA THR A 97 4.92 -65.69 -26.11
C THR A 97 4.76 -65.01 -27.47
N PHE A 98 5.75 -64.19 -27.88
CA PHE A 98 6.52 -64.33 -29.13
C PHE A 98 7.70 -63.34 -29.19
N GLY A 99 8.88 -63.85 -29.57
CA GLY A 99 9.87 -63.11 -30.37
C GLY A 99 10.93 -62.31 -29.62
N ALA A 100 12.04 -62.97 -29.29
CA ALA A 100 13.31 -62.29 -29.07
C ALA A 100 13.77 -61.60 -30.38
N ASN A 101 14.10 -60.31 -30.30
CA ASN A 101 15.09 -59.69 -31.17
C ASN A 101 15.91 -58.70 -30.35
N SER A 102 17.18 -59.09 -30.17
CA SER A 102 18.26 -58.27 -29.67
C SER A 102 18.48 -57.08 -30.60
N LEU A 103 18.31 -55.86 -30.09
CA LEU A 103 18.99 -54.68 -30.59
C LEU A 103 19.53 -53.91 -29.38
N THR A 104 20.84 -54.03 -29.20
CA THR A 104 21.67 -53.12 -28.42
C THR A 104 21.41 -51.68 -28.85
N SER A 105 20.77 -50.91 -27.99
CA SER A 105 20.85 -49.45 -27.98
C SER A 105 21.08 -49.03 -26.54
N THR A 106 22.27 -48.54 -26.26
CA THR A 106 22.60 -47.79 -25.06
C THR A 106 21.73 -46.54 -25.01
N GLN A 107 20.56 -46.63 -24.40
CA GLN A 107 19.87 -45.46 -23.87
C GLN A 107 20.51 -45.12 -22.53
N THR A 108 21.28 -44.04 -22.50
CA THR A 108 21.51 -43.27 -21.29
C THR A 108 20.13 -42.92 -20.71
N ALA A 109 19.79 -43.49 -19.55
CA ALA A 109 18.63 -43.04 -18.80
C ALA A 109 18.89 -41.58 -18.39
N ASP A 110 18.16 -40.64 -19.00
CA ASP A 110 18.19 -39.24 -18.60
C ASP A 110 17.89 -39.14 -17.11
N ALA A 111 18.86 -38.65 -16.33
CA ALA A 111 18.64 -38.34 -14.93
C ALA A 111 17.59 -37.23 -14.86
N VAL A 112 16.45 -37.51 -14.23
CA VAL A 112 15.37 -36.53 -14.07
C VAL A 112 15.93 -35.27 -13.40
N PRO A 113 15.75 -34.07 -14.00
CA PRO A 113 16.39 -32.86 -13.50
C PRO A 113 15.99 -32.58 -12.05
N THR A 114 17.00 -32.42 -11.21
CA THR A 114 16.84 -32.06 -9.80
C THR A 114 16.86 -30.54 -9.71
N ARG A 115 15.75 -29.93 -9.29
CA ARG A 115 15.65 -28.47 -9.11
C ARG A 115 15.66 -28.09 -7.65
N THR A 116 16.30 -26.96 -7.40
CA THR A 116 16.26 -26.27 -6.11
C THR A 116 14.88 -25.68 -5.90
N VAL A 117 14.22 -26.05 -4.81
CA VAL A 117 12.92 -25.49 -4.42
C VAL A 117 13.00 -24.82 -3.07
N LEU A 118 12.23 -23.76 -2.88
CA LEU A 118 12.09 -23.09 -1.61
C LEU A 118 10.98 -23.79 -0.82
N VAL A 119 11.35 -24.54 0.22
CA VAL A 119 10.39 -25.22 1.10
C VAL A 119 9.98 -24.26 2.20
N VAL A 120 8.71 -23.85 2.18
CA VAL A 120 8.11 -22.96 3.19
C VAL A 120 7.48 -23.81 4.28
N GLY A 121 8.19 -23.98 5.41
CA GLY A 121 7.67 -24.58 6.63
C GLY A 121 6.92 -23.55 7.50
N ALA A 122 6.24 -24.03 8.54
CA ALA A 122 5.50 -23.17 9.47
C ALA A 122 6.37 -22.07 10.11
N ASP A 123 7.66 -22.37 10.34
CA ASP A 123 8.62 -21.48 11.03
C ASP A 123 9.98 -21.34 10.29
N GLU A 124 10.15 -21.86 9.07
CA GLU A 124 11.45 -21.80 8.36
C GLU A 124 11.34 -21.82 6.82
N LEU A 125 12.30 -21.16 6.17
CA LEU A 125 12.58 -21.30 4.74
C LEU A 125 13.82 -22.17 4.58
N ARG A 126 13.69 -23.31 3.88
CA ARG A 126 14.84 -24.16 3.56
C ARG A 126 14.95 -24.40 2.07
N GLN A 127 16.19 -24.47 1.61
CA GLN A 127 16.52 -24.92 0.28
C GLN A 127 16.37 -26.45 0.23
N GLY A 128 15.42 -26.94 -0.57
CA GLY A 128 15.21 -28.36 -0.81
C GLY A 128 15.47 -28.72 -2.26
N THR A 129 15.49 -30.01 -2.57
CA THR A 129 15.59 -30.54 -3.93
C THR A 129 14.38 -31.40 -4.24
N ILE A 130 13.70 -31.13 -5.37
CA ILE A 130 12.66 -32.01 -5.91
C ILE A 130 13.19 -32.70 -7.15
N VAL A 131 12.98 -34.02 -7.21
CA VAL A 131 13.24 -34.87 -8.36
C VAL A 131 11.93 -35.03 -9.13
N GLY A 132 11.87 -34.49 -10.35
CA GLY A 132 10.66 -34.52 -11.18
C GLY A 132 10.37 -33.21 -11.92
N GLU A 133 9.93 -33.30 -13.17
CA GLU A 133 9.58 -32.13 -14.01
C GLU A 133 8.28 -31.44 -13.58
N GLY A 134 7.45 -32.08 -12.75
CA GLY A 134 6.18 -31.53 -12.28
C GLY A 134 6.32 -30.53 -11.13
N PRO A 135 5.91 -29.26 -11.27
CA PRO A 135 5.97 -28.30 -10.18
C PRO A 135 5.13 -28.75 -8.97
N ILE A 136 5.53 -28.35 -7.76
CA ILE A 136 4.63 -28.39 -6.60
C ILE A 136 3.41 -27.58 -6.99
N SER A 137 2.27 -28.24 -7.08
CA SER A 137 1.07 -27.62 -7.58
C SER A 137 -0.17 -28.07 -6.84
N LYS A 138 -1.07 -27.12 -6.60
CA LYS A 138 -2.40 -27.40 -6.07
C LYS A 138 -3.43 -26.83 -7.04
N ALA A 139 -4.47 -27.60 -7.34
CA ALA A 139 -5.65 -27.07 -8.02
C ALA A 139 -6.38 -26.12 -7.05
N THR A 140 -6.61 -24.88 -7.46
CA THR A 140 -7.47 -23.93 -6.74
C THR A 140 -8.79 -23.78 -7.47
N SER A 141 -9.87 -23.50 -6.71
CA SER A 141 -11.24 -23.37 -7.20
C SER A 141 -11.40 -22.28 -8.26
N ASP A 142 -10.57 -21.23 -8.20
CA ASP A 142 -10.89 -19.97 -8.89
C ASP A 142 -9.88 -19.52 -9.94
N ASP A 143 -8.74 -20.23 -10.17
CA ASP A 143 -7.75 -19.79 -11.18
C ASP A 143 -6.70 -20.84 -11.64
N GLY A 144 -7.03 -22.13 -11.61
CA GLY A 144 -6.12 -23.15 -12.12
C GLY A 144 -4.89 -23.41 -11.22
N ARG A 145 -3.88 -24.08 -11.78
CA ARG A 145 -2.77 -24.73 -11.06
C ARG A 145 -1.80 -23.68 -10.47
N ARG A 146 -1.79 -23.46 -9.14
CA ARG A 146 -0.77 -22.61 -8.49
C ARG A 146 0.55 -23.38 -8.38
N ILE A 147 1.56 -22.94 -9.13
CA ILE A 147 2.92 -23.51 -9.20
C ILE A 147 3.86 -22.59 -8.41
N VAL A 148 4.59 -23.12 -7.42
CA VAL A 148 5.68 -22.38 -6.78
C VAL A 148 6.99 -22.81 -7.44
N GLU A 149 7.37 -22.07 -8.48
CA GLU A 149 8.64 -22.18 -9.17
C GLU A 149 9.26 -20.79 -9.25
N MET A 150 10.58 -20.72 -9.09
CA MET A 150 11.29 -19.45 -9.20
C MET A 150 11.03 -18.86 -10.58
N LEU A 151 10.52 -17.63 -10.62
CA LEU A 151 10.31 -16.94 -11.89
C LEU A 151 11.66 -16.73 -12.59
N THR A 152 11.69 -16.93 -13.91
CA THR A 152 12.80 -16.43 -14.72
C THR A 152 12.75 -14.90 -14.80
N PRO A 153 13.85 -14.21 -15.16
CA PRO A 153 13.84 -12.76 -15.34
C PRO A 153 12.78 -12.26 -16.33
N ASP A 154 12.48 -13.05 -17.36
CA ASP A 154 11.43 -12.74 -18.35
C ASP A 154 10.03 -12.90 -17.74
N GLN A 155 9.78 -13.99 -16.99
CA GLN A 155 8.51 -14.19 -16.29
C GLN A 155 8.29 -13.13 -15.20
N ALA A 156 9.34 -12.74 -14.48
CA ALA A 156 9.31 -11.63 -13.53
C ALA A 156 8.94 -10.31 -14.22
N THR A 157 9.53 -10.04 -15.38
CA THR A 157 9.19 -8.88 -16.20
C THR A 157 7.74 -8.93 -16.68
N GLN A 158 7.25 -10.06 -17.19
CA GLN A 158 5.85 -10.22 -17.57
C GLN A 158 4.90 -9.99 -16.39
N LYS A 159 5.28 -10.46 -15.19
CA LYS A 159 4.49 -10.26 -13.97
C LYS A 159 4.44 -8.79 -13.55
N LEU A 160 5.57 -8.07 -13.59
CA LEU A 160 5.62 -6.63 -13.30
C LEU A 160 4.76 -5.82 -14.27
N ARG A 161 4.82 -6.18 -15.56
CA ARG A 161 4.10 -5.48 -16.62
C ARG A 161 2.60 -5.76 -16.61
N ARG A 162 2.13 -6.83 -15.96
CA ARG A 162 0.74 -7.34 -16.09
C ARG A 162 -0.35 -6.27 -15.92
N LEU A 163 -0.16 -5.30 -15.04
CA LEU A 163 -1.11 -4.22 -14.76
C LEU A 163 -0.53 -2.83 -15.10
N GLU A 164 0.50 -2.77 -15.94
CA GLU A 164 1.07 -1.48 -16.38
C GLU A 164 0.19 -0.82 -17.45
N GLN A 165 0.00 0.48 -17.33
CA GLN A 165 -0.75 1.30 -18.28
C GLN A 165 -0.02 2.62 -18.50
N SER A 166 -0.06 3.13 -19.72
CA SER A 166 0.53 4.40 -20.09
C SER A 166 -0.37 5.13 -21.06
N TYR A 167 -0.56 6.43 -20.84
CA TYR A 167 -1.47 7.26 -21.62
C TYR A 167 -0.81 8.56 -22.02
N SER A 168 -0.93 8.95 -23.29
CA SER A 168 -0.63 10.30 -23.76
C SER A 168 -1.88 11.17 -23.68
N VAL A 169 -1.70 12.38 -23.17
CA VAL A 169 -2.79 13.32 -22.90
C VAL A 169 -2.64 14.51 -23.86
N ASN A 170 -3.47 14.54 -24.91
CA ASN A 170 -3.35 15.53 -25.99
C ASN A 170 -4.29 16.73 -25.77
N ARG A 171 -4.11 17.40 -24.63
CA ARG A 171 -4.93 18.56 -24.21
C ARG A 171 -4.26 19.92 -24.48
N GLY A 172 -3.12 19.94 -25.17
CA GLY A 172 -2.37 21.14 -25.49
C GLY A 172 -1.44 21.62 -24.37
N GLN A 173 -1.93 21.70 -23.15
CA GLN A 173 -1.18 22.16 -21.97
C GLN A 173 -1.57 21.38 -20.71
N GLY A 174 -0.68 21.34 -19.72
CA GLY A 174 -0.90 20.65 -18.45
C GLY A 174 -0.18 19.32 -18.44
N VAL A 175 -0.92 18.21 -18.36
CA VAL A 175 -0.33 16.86 -18.40
C VAL A 175 -0.21 16.37 -19.83
N THR A 176 0.94 15.80 -20.18
CA THR A 176 1.24 15.27 -21.52
C THR A 176 1.31 13.75 -21.56
N ARG A 177 1.71 13.12 -20.45
CA ARG A 177 1.75 11.67 -20.27
C ARG A 177 1.54 11.32 -18.81
N TYR A 178 0.91 10.18 -18.55
CA TYR A 178 1.02 9.54 -17.25
C TYR A 178 1.16 8.02 -17.40
N ASP A 179 1.90 7.44 -16.48
CA ASP A 179 2.18 6.01 -16.40
C ASP A 179 1.71 5.49 -15.04
N LEU A 180 1.14 4.30 -15.04
CA LEU A 180 0.56 3.62 -13.88
C LEU A 180 1.01 2.16 -13.87
N VAL A 181 1.22 1.61 -12.67
CA VAL A 181 1.29 0.16 -12.46
C VAL A 181 0.72 -0.20 -11.08
N GLN A 182 0.13 -1.39 -10.99
CA GLN A 182 -0.20 -2.03 -9.71
C GLN A 182 0.49 -3.39 -9.59
N LEU A 183 1.02 -3.72 -8.41
CA LEU A 183 1.58 -5.02 -8.10
C LEU A 183 0.95 -5.58 -6.81
N PRO A 184 0.04 -6.58 -6.91
CA PRO A 184 -0.65 -7.14 -5.74
C PRO A 184 0.29 -7.96 -4.86
N SER A 185 0.22 -7.72 -3.56
CA SER A 185 0.71 -8.56 -2.46
C SER A 185 -0.44 -9.31 -1.78
N ASN A 186 -1.60 -8.68 -1.67
CA ASN A 186 -2.85 -9.28 -1.21
C ASN A 186 -3.61 -9.93 -2.38
N ASP A 187 -4.58 -10.78 -2.06
CA ASP A 187 -5.47 -11.42 -3.04
C ASP A 187 -6.91 -11.42 -2.51
N PRO A 188 -7.80 -10.54 -3.03
CA PRO A 188 -7.53 -9.49 -4.02
C PRO A 188 -6.60 -8.39 -3.49
N ILE A 189 -6.06 -7.57 -4.40
CA ILE A 189 -5.31 -6.34 -4.05
C ILE A 189 -6.21 -5.40 -3.24
N GLU A 190 -5.65 -4.77 -2.20
CA GLU A 190 -6.37 -3.77 -1.39
C GLU A 190 -6.16 -2.36 -1.95
N ASP A 191 -5.02 -2.08 -2.59
CA ASP A 191 -4.78 -0.81 -3.31
C ASP A 191 -5.72 -0.59 -4.50
N ASP A 192 -6.07 0.68 -4.74
CA ASP A 192 -6.80 1.13 -5.92
C ASP A 192 -6.29 2.49 -6.43
N HIS A 193 -6.75 2.91 -7.62
CA HIS A 193 -6.36 4.17 -8.24
C HIS A 193 -7.49 4.77 -9.08
N ALA A 194 -7.45 6.08 -9.32
CA ALA A 194 -8.39 6.74 -10.22
C ALA A 194 -7.81 7.98 -10.90
N GLU A 195 -8.22 8.19 -12.16
CA GLU A 195 -7.86 9.32 -12.98
C GLU A 195 -9.10 9.93 -13.62
N LYS A 196 -9.14 11.25 -13.77
CA LYS A 196 -10.25 11.94 -14.46
C LYS A 196 -9.82 13.29 -15.01
N ILE A 197 -10.27 13.62 -16.22
CA ILE A 197 -10.11 14.96 -16.79
C ILE A 197 -11.50 15.57 -17.01
N VAL A 198 -11.75 16.72 -16.39
CA VAL A 198 -13.00 17.48 -16.52
C VAL A 198 -12.71 18.76 -17.27
N GLN A 199 -13.26 18.89 -18.48
CA GLN A 199 -13.17 20.12 -19.24
C GLN A 199 -14.06 21.19 -18.61
N VAL A 200 -13.48 22.35 -18.34
CA VAL A 200 -14.13 23.52 -17.76
C VAL A 200 -14.30 24.57 -18.86
N PRO A 201 -15.54 24.91 -19.24
CA PRO A 201 -15.79 25.93 -20.24
C PRO A 201 -15.14 27.27 -19.85
N SER A 202 -14.68 28.01 -20.87
CA SER A 202 -14.30 29.40 -20.64
C SER A 202 -15.50 30.18 -20.09
N ARG A 203 -15.22 31.07 -19.13
CA ARG A 203 -16.23 31.91 -18.45
C ARG A 203 -16.21 33.36 -18.92
N SER A 204 -15.29 33.68 -19.82
CA SER A 204 -15.12 35.00 -20.43
C SER A 204 -15.56 34.93 -21.89
N SER A 205 -16.26 35.97 -22.37
CA SER A 205 -16.55 36.15 -23.79
C SER A 205 -15.31 36.50 -24.62
N VAL A 206 -14.16 36.72 -23.97
CA VAL A 206 -12.88 37.13 -24.58
C VAL A 206 -11.87 35.98 -24.61
N GLU A 207 -11.90 35.05 -23.66
CA GLU A 207 -11.07 33.83 -23.68
C GLU A 207 -11.82 32.71 -24.41
N THR A 208 -11.34 32.28 -25.56
CA THR A 208 -11.96 31.23 -26.37
C THR A 208 -11.55 29.81 -25.98
N ASP A 209 -10.56 29.67 -25.10
CA ASP A 209 -9.97 28.37 -24.76
C ASP A 209 -10.53 27.80 -23.44
N ASN A 210 -11.10 26.61 -23.54
CA ASN A 210 -11.48 25.81 -22.38
C ASN A 210 -10.23 25.43 -21.57
N SER A 211 -10.38 25.34 -20.25
CA SER A 211 -9.35 24.83 -19.34
C SER A 211 -9.73 23.44 -18.83
N ASP A 212 -8.77 22.70 -18.30
CA ASP A 212 -9.00 21.37 -17.76
C ASP A 212 -8.72 21.30 -16.25
N TRP A 213 -9.62 20.61 -15.56
CA TRP A 213 -9.38 20.09 -14.22
C TRP A 213 -8.94 18.65 -14.34
N MET A 214 -7.77 18.33 -13.83
CA MET A 214 -7.16 17.02 -14.00
C MET A 214 -6.88 16.40 -12.64
N PHE A 215 -7.33 15.16 -12.46
CA PHE A 215 -7.28 14.44 -11.20
C PHE A 215 -6.55 13.12 -11.37
N TRP A 216 -5.66 12.81 -10.43
CA TRP A 216 -5.04 11.49 -10.26
C TRP A 216 -5.01 11.16 -8.77
N GLY A 217 -5.40 9.95 -8.40
CA GLY A 217 -5.36 9.50 -7.02
C GLY A 217 -4.98 8.05 -6.87
N VAL A 218 -4.33 7.74 -5.75
CA VAL A 218 -4.00 6.39 -5.27
C VAL A 218 -4.65 6.18 -3.90
N PHE A 219 -5.15 4.97 -3.67
CA PHE A 219 -5.93 4.60 -2.49
C PHE A 219 -5.36 3.33 -1.91
N ASP A 220 -4.63 3.44 -0.80
CA ASP A 220 -4.08 2.30 -0.07
C ASP A 220 -5.20 1.68 0.78
N GLY A 221 -5.59 0.44 0.50
CA GLY A 221 -6.70 -0.21 1.19
C GLY A 221 -6.21 -1.11 2.31
N HIS A 222 -6.99 -1.27 3.38
CA HIS A 222 -6.67 -2.22 4.44
C HIS A 222 -7.91 -2.82 5.09
N SER A 223 -7.73 -4.05 5.62
CA SER A 223 -8.82 -4.86 6.17
C SER A 223 -9.93 -5.15 5.15
N GLY A 224 -9.55 -5.26 3.87
CA GLY A 224 -10.42 -5.40 2.71
C GLY A 224 -10.27 -4.25 1.71
N TRP A 225 -10.58 -4.54 0.45
CA TRP A 225 -10.47 -3.63 -0.70
C TRP A 225 -11.70 -2.73 -0.91
N THR A 226 -12.77 -2.91 -0.12
CA THR A 226 -14.07 -2.29 -0.42
C THR A 226 -14.08 -0.78 -0.24
N THR A 227 -13.29 -0.24 0.69
CA THR A 227 -13.17 1.22 0.87
C THR A 227 -12.41 1.84 -0.30
N SER A 228 -11.22 1.33 -0.64
CA SER A 228 -10.40 1.84 -1.75
C SER A 228 -11.14 1.77 -3.09
N ALA A 229 -11.88 0.69 -3.35
CA ALA A 229 -12.74 0.59 -4.54
C ALA A 229 -13.90 1.61 -4.54
N THR A 230 -14.50 1.89 -3.38
CA THR A 230 -15.51 2.96 -3.25
C THR A 230 -14.89 4.33 -3.55
N LEU A 231 -13.64 4.57 -3.10
CA LEU A 231 -12.92 5.82 -3.37
C LEU A 231 -12.59 5.97 -4.86
N ARG A 232 -12.12 4.91 -5.53
CA ARG A 232 -11.90 4.90 -6.98
C ARG A 232 -13.11 5.41 -7.73
N GLU A 233 -14.29 4.91 -7.38
CA GLU A 233 -15.52 5.21 -8.12
C GLU A 233 -16.10 6.59 -7.80
N SER A 234 -15.92 7.06 -6.56
CA SER A 234 -16.72 8.18 -6.03
C SER A 234 -15.91 9.43 -5.67
N LEU A 235 -14.67 9.32 -5.19
CA LEU A 235 -13.98 10.44 -4.52
C LEU A 235 -13.82 11.65 -5.44
N ILE A 236 -13.34 11.44 -6.66
CA ILE A 236 -13.16 12.52 -7.63
C ILE A 236 -14.50 13.22 -7.92
N ASN A 237 -15.60 12.47 -7.99
CA ASN A 237 -16.91 13.05 -8.26
C ASN A 237 -17.41 13.93 -7.11
N TYR A 238 -17.16 13.56 -5.85
CA TYR A 238 -17.52 14.39 -4.70
C TYR A 238 -16.69 15.68 -4.69
N VAL A 239 -15.37 15.57 -4.87
CA VAL A 239 -14.47 16.72 -4.89
C VAL A 239 -14.79 17.66 -6.07
N ALA A 240 -14.98 17.13 -7.28
CA ALA A 240 -15.30 17.92 -8.46
C ALA A 240 -16.64 18.67 -8.34
N ARG A 241 -17.63 18.11 -7.64
CA ARG A 241 -18.92 18.79 -7.37
C ARG A 241 -18.74 20.00 -6.46
N GLU A 242 -17.99 19.86 -5.37
CA GLU A 242 -17.69 20.96 -4.45
C GLU A 242 -16.85 22.05 -5.15
N LEU A 243 -15.82 21.65 -5.90
CA LEU A 243 -15.02 22.58 -6.71
C LEU A 243 -15.89 23.32 -7.72
N ASN A 244 -16.80 22.65 -8.41
CA ASN A 244 -17.71 23.29 -9.36
C ASN A 244 -18.59 24.35 -8.69
N ALA A 245 -19.13 24.06 -7.50
CA ALA A 245 -19.90 25.02 -6.72
C ALA A 245 -19.06 26.25 -6.33
N THR A 246 -17.87 26.01 -5.75
CA THR A 246 -16.94 27.07 -5.34
C THR A 246 -16.50 27.94 -6.52
N TYR A 247 -16.12 27.33 -7.64
CA TYR A 247 -15.73 28.10 -8.81
C TYR A 247 -16.93 28.89 -9.36
N LYS A 248 -18.14 28.33 -9.44
CA LYS A 248 -19.32 29.08 -9.93
C LYS A 248 -19.63 30.32 -9.08
N GLN A 249 -19.41 30.25 -7.77
CA GLN A 249 -19.62 31.40 -6.86
C GLN A 249 -18.62 32.54 -7.09
N ALA A 250 -17.40 32.23 -7.53
CA ALA A 250 -16.35 33.22 -7.78
C ALA A 250 -16.59 34.14 -9.00
N SER A 251 -17.76 34.06 -9.65
CA SER A 251 -18.30 35.09 -10.57
C SER A 251 -17.35 35.65 -11.66
N GLY A 252 -16.40 34.83 -12.15
CA GLY A 252 -15.46 35.19 -13.21
C GLY A 252 -14.00 35.30 -12.76
N GLU A 253 -13.76 35.43 -11.45
CA GLU A 253 -12.43 35.38 -10.86
C GLU A 253 -12.05 33.94 -10.43
N LEU A 254 -10.76 33.70 -10.20
CA LEU A 254 -10.29 32.46 -9.59
C LEU A 254 -10.69 32.46 -8.09
N PRO A 255 -11.24 31.37 -7.55
CA PRO A 255 -11.53 31.28 -6.13
C PRO A 255 -10.27 31.44 -5.29
N SER A 256 -10.43 31.91 -4.05
CA SER A 256 -9.33 31.96 -3.09
C SER A 256 -8.80 30.55 -2.78
N GLU A 257 -7.53 30.47 -2.39
CA GLU A 257 -6.90 29.20 -2.02
C GLU A 257 -7.67 28.47 -0.91
N ASP A 258 -8.08 29.21 0.13
CA ASP A 258 -8.87 28.66 1.24
C ASP A 258 -10.21 28.09 0.78
N ALA A 259 -10.88 28.73 -0.18
CA ALA A 259 -12.15 28.24 -0.71
C ALA A 259 -11.99 26.94 -1.51
N VAL A 260 -10.91 26.82 -2.29
CA VAL A 260 -10.59 25.57 -3.02
C VAL A 260 -10.21 24.46 -2.04
N THR A 261 -9.38 24.77 -1.04
CA THR A 261 -9.00 23.82 0.01
C THR A 261 -10.21 23.33 0.79
N LEU A 262 -11.12 24.24 1.16
CA LEU A 262 -12.36 23.88 1.84
C LEU A 262 -13.26 23.00 0.98
N ALA A 263 -13.37 23.27 -0.33
CA ALA A 263 -14.14 22.45 -1.25
C ALA A 263 -13.61 21.00 -1.31
N ILE A 264 -12.28 20.84 -1.41
CA ILE A 264 -11.64 19.51 -1.42
C ILE A 264 -11.92 18.78 -0.10
N LYS A 265 -11.69 19.43 1.05
CA LYS A 265 -11.96 18.85 2.37
C LYS A 265 -13.42 18.46 2.55
N THR A 266 -14.33 19.29 2.05
CA THR A 266 -15.78 19.03 2.10
C THR A 266 -16.13 17.80 1.25
N GLY A 267 -15.55 17.65 0.06
CA GLY A 267 -15.74 16.48 -0.78
C GLY A 267 -15.30 15.17 -0.10
N PHE A 268 -14.14 15.18 0.56
CA PHE A 268 -13.63 14.04 1.33
C PHE A 268 -14.57 13.69 2.49
N ASN A 269 -14.88 14.68 3.34
CA ASN A 269 -15.72 14.49 4.52
C ASN A 269 -17.15 14.05 4.16
N ASN A 270 -17.70 14.56 3.06
CA ASN A 270 -19.04 14.18 2.59
C ASN A 270 -19.10 12.71 2.15
N LEU A 271 -18.08 12.22 1.43
CA LEU A 271 -18.01 10.82 1.04
C LEU A 271 -17.80 9.91 2.24
N ASP A 272 -16.88 10.25 3.16
CA ASP A 272 -16.65 9.44 4.35
C ASP A 272 -17.89 9.39 5.27
N ASN A 273 -18.60 10.51 5.43
CA ASN A 273 -19.87 10.52 6.16
C ASN A 273 -20.93 9.60 5.51
N GLU A 274 -20.93 9.51 4.19
CA GLU A 274 -21.81 8.57 3.48
C GLU A 274 -21.43 7.11 3.71
N ILE A 275 -20.12 6.81 3.65
CA ILE A 275 -19.56 5.49 3.92
C ILE A 275 -19.82 5.07 5.37
N VAL A 276 -19.54 5.94 6.34
CA VAL A 276 -19.48 5.61 7.77
C VAL A 276 -20.83 5.73 8.46
N HIS A 277 -21.58 6.81 8.20
CA HIS A 277 -22.78 7.13 8.99
C HIS A 277 -24.08 6.84 8.22
N LYS A 278 -24.19 7.27 6.96
CA LYS A 278 -25.42 7.04 6.19
C LYS A 278 -25.65 5.55 5.87
N SER A 279 -24.58 4.77 5.71
CA SER A 279 -24.68 3.31 5.57
C SER A 279 -25.34 2.66 6.79
N VAL A 280 -24.94 3.04 8.00
CA VAL A 280 -25.51 2.56 9.27
C VAL A 280 -26.98 2.95 9.40
N GLU A 281 -27.35 4.17 9.04
CA GLU A 281 -28.75 4.59 9.04
C GLU A 281 -29.62 3.71 8.13
N LYS A 282 -29.12 3.39 6.92
CA LYS A 282 -29.80 2.50 5.98
C LYS A 282 -29.94 1.09 6.57
N VAL A 283 -28.90 0.57 7.23
CA VAL A 283 -28.93 -0.74 7.88
C VAL A 283 -29.94 -0.80 9.02
N PHE A 284 -29.95 0.20 9.90
CA PHE A 284 -30.91 0.25 11.00
C PHE A 284 -32.36 0.41 10.54
N LYS A 285 -32.60 1.12 9.44
CA LYS A 285 -33.94 1.22 8.82
C LYS A 285 -34.36 -0.09 8.15
N GLY A 286 -33.45 -0.78 7.48
CA GLY A 286 -33.74 -2.01 6.76
C GLY A 286 -33.86 -3.26 7.65
N GLY A 287 -33.15 -3.31 8.78
CA GLY A 287 -33.21 -4.41 9.75
C GLY A 287 -32.65 -5.75 9.27
N SER A 288 -32.09 -5.83 8.07
CA SER A 288 -31.61 -7.07 7.46
C SER A 288 -30.10 -7.26 7.61
N LYS A 289 -29.70 -8.44 8.08
CA LYS A 289 -28.28 -8.85 8.17
C LYS A 289 -27.59 -8.96 6.82
N THR A 290 -28.32 -9.31 5.76
CA THR A 290 -27.74 -9.39 4.41
C THR A 290 -27.44 -8.00 3.85
N VAL A 291 -28.39 -7.07 4.00
CA VAL A 291 -28.20 -5.67 3.63
C VAL A 291 -27.06 -5.04 4.44
N ALA A 292 -26.94 -5.38 5.72
CA ALA A 292 -25.82 -4.93 6.53
C ALA A 292 -24.47 -5.46 6.04
N ALA A 293 -24.41 -6.73 5.64
CA ALA A 293 -23.18 -7.33 5.14
C ALA A 293 -22.70 -6.67 3.83
N GLU A 294 -23.59 -6.14 3.01
CA GLU A 294 -23.27 -5.42 1.77
C GLU A 294 -22.94 -3.95 2.04
N LEU A 295 -23.83 -3.22 2.72
CA LEU A 295 -23.72 -1.76 2.89
C LEU A 295 -22.59 -1.32 3.83
N LEU A 296 -22.18 -2.18 4.77
CA LEU A 296 -21.17 -1.83 5.76
C LEU A 296 -19.75 -2.21 5.35
N GLN A 297 -19.53 -2.94 4.24
CA GLN A 297 -18.16 -3.34 3.89
C GLN A 297 -17.22 -2.14 3.74
N PRO A 298 -17.56 -1.08 2.99
CA PRO A 298 -16.70 0.10 2.86
C PRO A 298 -16.50 0.86 4.18
N ALA A 299 -17.42 0.73 5.14
CA ALA A 299 -17.29 1.32 6.46
C ALA A 299 -16.38 0.50 7.38
N LEU A 300 -16.37 -0.82 7.20
CA LEU A 300 -15.64 -1.76 8.05
C LEU A 300 -14.20 -2.02 7.58
N SER A 301 -13.92 -1.91 6.29
CA SER A 301 -12.56 -1.72 5.76
C SER A 301 -12.14 -0.25 5.90
N GLY A 302 -10.87 0.04 5.63
CA GLY A 302 -10.37 1.40 5.57
C GLY A 302 -9.54 1.63 4.32
N SER A 303 -9.27 2.90 4.03
CA SER A 303 -8.33 3.25 2.97
C SER A 303 -7.73 4.63 3.18
N CYS A 304 -6.43 4.76 2.95
CA CYS A 304 -5.77 6.04 2.73
C CYS A 304 -6.20 6.62 1.38
N ALA A 305 -6.10 7.92 1.22
CA ALA A 305 -6.39 8.61 -0.02
C ALA A 305 -5.41 9.73 -0.28
N LEU A 306 -4.70 9.61 -1.40
CA LEU A 306 -3.85 10.65 -1.93
C LEU A 306 -4.43 11.11 -3.26
N LEU A 307 -4.97 12.33 -3.31
CA LEU A 307 -5.59 12.90 -4.51
C LEU A 307 -4.83 14.14 -4.95
N SER A 308 -4.42 14.17 -6.21
CA SER A 308 -3.94 15.37 -6.88
C SER A 308 -5.06 16.03 -7.68
N PHE A 309 -5.09 17.36 -7.65
CA PHE A 309 -5.96 18.21 -8.46
C PHE A 309 -5.12 19.29 -9.14
N TYR A 310 -5.02 19.22 -10.46
CA TYR A 310 -4.34 20.21 -11.27
C TYR A 310 -5.34 21.05 -12.07
N ASP A 311 -5.23 22.36 -11.95
CA ASP A 311 -6.01 23.33 -12.73
C ASP A 311 -5.13 23.91 -13.85
N SER A 312 -5.41 23.53 -15.09
CA SER A 312 -4.60 23.93 -16.26
C SER A 312 -4.66 25.42 -16.58
N ARG A 313 -5.60 26.17 -15.98
CA ARG A 313 -5.68 27.62 -16.14
C ARG A 313 -4.71 28.34 -15.21
N SER A 314 -4.68 27.91 -13.95
CA SER A 314 -3.84 28.53 -12.92
C SER A 314 -2.46 27.88 -12.81
N ASN A 315 -2.24 26.72 -13.43
CA ASN A 315 -1.05 25.86 -13.27
C ASN A 315 -0.76 25.52 -11.79
N LEU A 316 -1.81 25.51 -10.96
CA LEU A 316 -1.71 25.15 -9.56
C LEU A 316 -2.06 23.67 -9.40
N LEU A 317 -1.11 22.93 -8.83
CA LEU A 317 -1.29 21.56 -8.37
C LEU A 317 -1.64 21.60 -6.89
N ARG A 318 -2.74 20.94 -6.51
CA ARG A 318 -3.12 20.71 -5.12
C ARG A 318 -3.04 19.24 -4.81
N VAL A 319 -2.40 18.89 -3.70
CA VAL A 319 -2.31 17.51 -3.21
C VAL A 319 -3.06 17.41 -1.90
N ALA A 320 -4.06 16.55 -1.85
CA ALA A 320 -4.86 16.25 -0.67
C ALA A 320 -4.50 14.86 -0.14
N CYS A 321 -3.89 14.80 1.04
CA CYS A 321 -3.43 13.56 1.66
C CYS A 321 -4.26 13.23 2.91
N THR A 322 -4.77 12.00 2.94
CA THR A 322 -5.43 11.33 4.08
C THR A 322 -4.76 9.97 4.26
N GLY A 323 -3.81 9.84 5.18
CA GLY A 323 -3.05 8.62 5.43
C GLY A 323 -1.55 8.75 5.13
N ASP A 324 -0.93 7.64 4.73
CA ASP A 324 0.53 7.44 4.62
C ASP A 324 0.99 7.12 3.18
N SER A 325 0.11 7.26 2.21
CA SER A 325 0.50 7.40 0.80
C SER A 325 1.16 8.77 0.57
N ARG A 326 2.10 8.88 -0.38
CA ARG A 326 2.90 10.10 -0.56
C ARG A 326 2.98 10.60 -2.00
N ALA A 327 2.94 11.92 -2.14
CA ALA A 327 3.18 12.66 -3.38
C ALA A 327 4.56 13.33 -3.36
N VAL A 328 5.34 13.15 -4.42
CA VAL A 328 6.66 13.78 -4.58
C VAL A 328 6.76 14.45 -5.95
N LEU A 329 7.08 15.74 -5.95
CA LEU A 329 7.39 16.50 -7.16
C LEU A 329 8.87 16.35 -7.49
N GLY A 330 9.17 15.92 -8.71
CA GLY A 330 10.50 16.03 -9.32
C GLY A 330 10.59 17.30 -10.16
N ARG A 331 11.63 18.10 -9.95
CA ARG A 331 11.89 19.33 -10.72
C ARG A 331 13.36 19.45 -11.06
N ARG A 332 13.69 19.89 -12.27
CA ARG A 332 15.09 20.16 -12.63
C ARG A 332 15.56 21.48 -12.01
N ALA A 333 16.67 21.43 -11.28
CA ALA A 333 17.37 22.58 -10.74
C ALA A 333 18.26 23.24 -11.79
N ALA A 334 18.70 24.47 -11.51
CA ALA A 334 19.55 25.25 -12.40
C ALA A 334 20.92 24.59 -12.68
N ASN A 335 21.40 23.71 -11.80
CA ASN A 335 22.63 22.94 -12.00
C ASN A 335 22.44 21.70 -12.91
N GLY A 336 21.24 21.49 -13.43
CA GLY A 336 20.89 20.38 -14.31
C GLY A 336 20.46 19.09 -13.60
N LYS A 337 20.62 18.98 -12.28
CA LYS A 337 20.14 17.85 -11.45
C LYS A 337 18.67 17.99 -11.10
N TRP A 338 18.06 16.91 -10.64
CA TRP A 338 16.69 16.86 -10.14
C TRP A 338 16.62 17.16 -8.64
N THR A 339 15.53 17.78 -8.21
CA THR A 339 15.18 17.97 -6.79
C THR A 339 13.90 17.21 -6.48
N ALA A 340 13.91 16.52 -5.35
CA ALA A 340 12.73 15.84 -4.80
C ALA A 340 12.07 16.73 -3.77
N THR A 341 10.79 17.06 -3.97
CA THR A 341 10.00 17.85 -3.02
C THR A 341 8.76 17.08 -2.62
N ALA A 342 8.68 16.61 -1.38
CA ALA A 342 7.48 15.99 -0.84
C ALA A 342 6.35 17.02 -0.79
N LEU A 343 5.19 16.66 -1.36
CA LEU A 343 3.98 17.49 -1.37
C LEU A 343 2.94 17.02 -0.35
N SER A 344 3.25 15.98 0.41
CA SER A 344 2.45 15.45 1.51
C SER A 344 3.36 14.89 2.59
N ASP A 345 2.90 14.95 3.84
CA ASP A 345 3.53 14.29 4.98
C ASP A 345 2.72 13.05 5.35
N ASP A 346 3.39 11.96 5.69
CA ASP A 346 2.75 10.72 6.10
C ASP A 346 2.01 10.92 7.44
N GLN A 347 0.77 10.48 7.52
CA GLN A 347 -0.10 10.73 8.66
C GLN A 347 -0.22 9.46 9.51
N THR A 348 0.83 9.15 10.27
CA THR A 348 0.93 7.98 11.16
C THR A 348 1.29 8.38 12.59
N GLY A 349 1.30 7.42 13.51
CA GLY A 349 1.79 7.67 14.87
C GLY A 349 3.31 7.88 14.98
N SER A 350 4.05 7.82 13.87
CA SER A 350 5.46 8.24 13.78
C SER A 350 5.62 9.73 13.50
N ASN A 351 4.59 10.40 12.99
CA ASN A 351 4.60 11.84 12.70
C ASN A 351 4.30 12.66 13.97
N PRO A 352 5.24 13.47 14.49
CA PRO A 352 5.03 14.23 15.72
C PRO A 352 3.85 15.22 15.64
N GLN A 353 3.56 15.77 14.46
CA GLN A 353 2.45 16.71 14.28
C GLN A 353 1.10 16.00 14.40
N GLU A 354 0.96 14.80 13.83
CA GLU A 354 -0.25 14.00 13.98
C GLU A 354 -0.41 13.48 15.42
N VAL A 355 0.68 13.08 16.08
CA VAL A 355 0.64 12.70 17.50
C VAL A 355 0.15 13.87 18.37
N GLU A 356 0.64 15.08 18.12
CA GLU A 356 0.21 16.28 18.85
C GLU A 356 -1.26 16.62 18.57
N ARG A 357 -1.69 16.56 17.30
CA ARG A 357 -3.11 16.74 16.91
C ARG A 357 -4.01 15.75 17.67
N MET A 358 -3.68 14.47 17.63
CA MET A 358 -4.45 13.41 18.29
C MET A 358 -4.54 13.61 19.81
N ARG A 359 -3.45 14.02 20.47
CA ARG A 359 -3.47 14.32 21.92
C ARG A 359 -4.33 15.54 22.25
N LYS A 360 -4.36 16.54 21.37
CA LYS A 360 -5.17 17.75 21.53
C LYS A 360 -6.66 17.46 21.35
N GLU A 361 -7.02 16.59 20.41
CA GLU A 361 -8.41 16.18 20.15
C GLU A 361 -8.96 15.28 21.26
N HIS A 362 -8.10 14.54 21.97
CA HIS A 362 -8.47 13.59 23.02
C HIS A 362 -7.76 13.90 24.36
N PRO A 363 -8.11 15.02 25.03
CA PRO A 363 -7.43 15.44 26.25
C PRO A 363 -7.60 14.42 27.39
N GLY A 364 -6.49 14.09 28.07
CA GLY A 364 -6.49 13.14 29.19
C GLY A 364 -6.40 11.66 28.78
N GLU A 365 -6.18 11.36 27.50
CA GLU A 365 -6.05 10.00 26.99
C GLU A 365 -4.63 9.68 26.53
N GLU A 366 -3.84 9.03 27.39
CA GLU A 366 -2.43 8.71 27.08
C GLU A 366 -2.24 7.70 25.95
N ASN A 367 -3.25 6.88 25.66
CA ASN A 367 -3.18 5.76 24.71
C ASN A 367 -3.80 6.08 23.34
N VAL A 368 -3.99 7.36 23.00
CA VAL A 368 -4.50 7.79 21.68
C VAL A 368 -3.63 7.26 20.55
N ILE A 369 -2.31 7.30 20.75
CA ILE A 369 -1.30 6.62 19.95
C ILE A 369 -0.57 5.67 20.89
N ARG A 370 -0.62 4.37 20.59
CA ARG A 370 0.02 3.31 21.37
C ARG A 370 0.84 2.44 20.43
N ASN A 371 2.11 2.21 20.74
CA ASN A 371 3.04 1.47 19.87
C ASN A 371 3.11 2.03 18.42
N GLY A 372 3.06 3.36 18.27
CA GLY A 372 3.08 4.02 16.96
C GLY A 372 1.75 3.97 16.18
N ARG A 373 0.70 3.37 16.74
CA ARG A 373 -0.60 3.15 16.06
C ARG A 373 -1.75 3.80 16.81
N VAL A 374 -2.79 4.25 16.09
CA VAL A 374 -4.04 4.76 16.67
C VAL A 374 -4.69 3.67 17.52
N LEU A 375 -4.84 3.97 18.82
CA LEU A 375 -5.31 3.04 19.85
C LEU A 375 -4.56 1.68 19.87
N GLY A 376 -3.37 1.60 19.26
CA GLY A 376 -2.58 0.38 19.13
C GLY A 376 -2.97 -0.56 17.98
N GLY A 377 -3.91 -0.17 17.10
CA GLY A 377 -4.41 -1.02 16.01
C GLY A 377 -4.08 -0.50 14.62
N LEU A 378 -4.49 0.73 14.31
CA LEU A 378 -4.40 1.30 12.96
C LEU A 378 -3.12 2.13 12.78
N GLU A 379 -2.40 1.94 11.68
CA GLU A 379 -1.18 2.71 11.37
C GLU A 379 -1.51 4.17 11.01
N PRO A 380 -2.35 4.45 9.99
CA PRO A 380 -2.68 5.83 9.64
C PRO A 380 -3.58 6.48 10.70
N SER A 381 -3.29 7.74 11.04
CA SER A 381 -4.13 8.61 11.89
C SER A 381 -5.31 9.22 11.13
N ARG A 382 -5.31 9.13 9.80
CA ARG A 382 -6.38 9.60 8.91
C ARG A 382 -6.67 8.55 7.84
N ALA A 383 -7.94 8.22 7.65
CA ALA A 383 -8.38 7.24 6.66
C ALA A 383 -9.88 7.40 6.38
N PHE A 384 -10.30 6.99 5.18
CA PHE A 384 -11.72 6.72 4.89
C PHE A 384 -12.13 5.38 5.49
N GLY A 385 -13.44 5.21 5.75
CA GLY A 385 -13.94 3.98 6.35
C GLY A 385 -13.46 3.87 7.79
N ASP A 386 -12.86 2.74 8.18
CA ASP A 386 -12.33 2.51 9.53
C ASP A 386 -13.32 2.86 10.63
N ALA A 387 -14.60 2.58 10.37
CA ALA A 387 -15.70 3.14 11.13
C ALA A 387 -15.70 2.70 12.61
N VAL A 388 -15.01 1.62 12.94
CA VAL A 388 -14.77 1.17 14.33
C VAL A 388 -14.03 2.20 15.18
N TYR A 389 -13.30 3.13 14.57
CA TYR A 389 -12.63 4.26 15.23
C TYR A 389 -13.47 5.55 15.22
N LYS A 390 -14.59 5.58 14.48
CA LYS A 390 -15.42 6.77 14.24
C LYS A 390 -16.79 6.69 14.91
N TRP A 391 -17.38 5.51 14.97
CA TRP A 391 -18.70 5.31 15.57
C TRP A 391 -18.70 5.53 17.07
N SER A 392 -19.83 6.04 17.58
CA SER A 392 -20.11 6.03 19.01
C SER A 392 -20.20 4.58 19.52
N ARG A 393 -19.95 4.40 20.82
CA ARG A 393 -20.04 3.07 21.46
C ARG A 393 -21.43 2.46 21.31
N ASP A 394 -22.47 3.28 21.39
CA ASP A 394 -23.87 2.82 21.23
C ASP A 394 -24.14 2.27 19.83
N VAL A 395 -23.64 2.96 18.79
CA VAL A 395 -23.76 2.47 17.41
C VAL A 395 -22.97 1.18 17.24
N ALA A 396 -21.72 1.13 17.71
CA ALA A 396 -20.89 -0.06 17.62
C ALA A 396 -21.53 -1.27 18.34
N TYR A 397 -22.10 -1.08 19.52
CA TYR A 397 -22.78 -2.16 20.25
C TYR A 397 -24.06 -2.63 19.54
N LYS A 398 -24.89 -1.70 19.03
CA LYS A 398 -26.08 -2.06 18.24
C LYS A 398 -25.72 -2.84 16.99
N LEU A 399 -24.66 -2.45 16.29
CA LEU A 399 -24.15 -3.19 15.14
C LEU A 399 -23.60 -4.56 15.52
N ARG A 400 -22.85 -4.68 16.63
CA ARG A 400 -22.39 -5.99 17.12
C ARG A 400 -23.54 -6.94 17.44
N GLU A 401 -24.54 -6.45 18.16
CA GLU A 401 -25.66 -7.28 18.64
C GLU A 401 -26.57 -7.74 17.49
N ASN A 402 -26.79 -6.87 16.50
CA ASN A 402 -27.78 -7.12 15.46
C ASN A 402 -27.16 -7.47 14.09
N PHE A 403 -25.90 -7.11 13.82
CA PHE A 403 -25.31 -7.05 12.47
C PHE A 403 -23.78 -7.28 12.43
N PHE A 404 -23.28 -8.51 12.66
CA PHE A 404 -21.87 -8.94 12.46
C PHE A 404 -20.74 -7.96 12.88
N GLY A 405 -21.04 -6.98 13.75
CA GLY A 405 -20.13 -5.90 14.09
C GLY A 405 -19.03 -6.37 15.05
N ARG A 406 -17.88 -5.71 14.99
CA ARG A 406 -16.77 -5.97 15.92
C ARG A 406 -17.06 -5.34 17.28
N SER A 407 -16.51 -5.92 18.34
CA SER A 407 -16.55 -5.27 19.65
C SER A 407 -15.64 -4.04 19.65
N PRO A 408 -16.11 -2.88 20.16
CA PRO A 408 -15.29 -1.67 20.24
C PRO A 408 -14.10 -1.89 21.18
N SER A 409 -12.96 -1.27 20.86
CA SER A 409 -11.78 -1.30 21.72
C SER A 409 -12.09 -0.76 23.11
N PRO A 410 -11.54 -1.35 24.19
CA PRO A 410 -11.62 -0.75 25.53
C PRO A 410 -10.98 0.66 25.60
N LEU A 411 -10.09 0.98 24.67
CA LEU A 411 -9.44 2.29 24.55
C LEU A 411 -10.30 3.32 23.80
N LEU A 412 -11.41 2.92 23.18
CA LEU A 412 -12.33 3.82 22.48
C LEU A 412 -13.21 4.57 23.50
N LYS A 413 -12.77 5.77 23.91
CA LYS A 413 -13.44 6.59 24.92
C LYS A 413 -14.19 7.79 24.32
N THR A 414 -13.53 8.57 23.46
CA THR A 414 -14.05 9.82 22.87
C THR A 414 -14.00 9.79 21.33
N PRO A 415 -14.66 8.83 20.65
CA PRO A 415 -14.68 8.80 19.18
C PRO A 415 -15.28 10.10 18.60
N PRO A 416 -14.86 10.52 17.39
CA PRO A 416 -13.98 9.80 16.46
C PRO A 416 -12.48 9.99 16.74
N TYR A 417 -11.67 8.94 16.52
CA TYR A 417 -10.19 8.98 16.61
C TYR A 417 -9.50 9.02 15.24
N VAL A 418 -10.24 8.81 14.16
CA VAL A 418 -9.72 8.81 12.78
C VAL A 418 -10.61 9.73 11.97
N THR A 419 -10.03 10.53 11.10
CA THR A 419 -10.75 11.44 10.20
C THR A 419 -10.39 11.16 8.75
N ALA A 420 -11.32 11.39 7.83
CA ALA A 420 -11.02 11.41 6.40
C ALA A 420 -10.67 12.82 5.88
N GLU A 421 -10.60 13.83 6.76
CA GLU A 421 -10.26 15.19 6.34
C GLU A 421 -8.79 15.26 5.88
N PRO A 422 -8.52 15.63 4.62
CA PRO A 422 -7.17 15.67 4.09
C PRO A 422 -6.41 16.91 4.58
N VAL A 423 -5.08 16.77 4.65
CA VAL A 423 -4.17 17.92 4.61
C VAL A 423 -3.94 18.26 3.13
N VAL A 424 -4.14 19.52 2.76
CA VAL A 424 -4.02 20.00 1.38
C VAL A 424 -2.80 20.90 1.26
N THR A 425 -1.95 20.64 0.28
CA THR A 425 -0.83 21.51 -0.12
C THR A 425 -1.09 22.08 -1.51
N THR A 426 -0.55 23.28 -1.79
CA THR A 426 -0.63 23.92 -3.10
C THR A 426 0.78 24.15 -3.63
N THR A 427 1.03 23.82 -4.90
CA THR A 427 2.31 24.04 -5.56
C THR A 427 2.10 24.52 -6.99
N LYS A 428 2.87 25.54 -7.41
CA LYS A 428 2.89 25.99 -8.81
C LYS A 428 3.72 25.03 -9.65
N VAL A 429 3.12 24.47 -10.69
CA VAL A 429 3.81 23.64 -11.69
C VAL A 429 4.51 24.52 -12.71
N ASN A 430 5.75 24.16 -13.03
CA ASN A 430 6.64 24.82 -13.98
C ASN A 430 7.10 23.79 -15.02
N PRO A 431 6.31 23.57 -16.10
CA PRO A 431 6.63 22.54 -17.11
C PRO A 431 8.00 22.74 -17.78
N GLU A 432 8.45 23.98 -17.91
CA GLU A 432 9.77 24.34 -18.47
C GLU A 432 10.94 23.74 -17.66
N ASN A 433 10.73 23.45 -16.38
CA ASN A 433 11.74 22.79 -15.53
C ASN A 433 11.61 21.27 -15.54
N GLY A 434 10.80 20.70 -16.45
CA GLY A 434 10.59 19.26 -16.57
C GLY A 434 9.81 18.65 -15.41
N ASP A 435 8.91 19.42 -14.79
CA ASP A 435 8.13 18.96 -13.65
C ASP A 435 7.41 17.63 -13.92
N PHE A 436 7.52 16.71 -12.96
CA PHE A 436 6.71 15.51 -12.91
C PHE A 436 6.26 15.23 -11.46
N LEU A 437 5.14 14.56 -11.30
CA LEU A 437 4.58 14.16 -10.01
C LEU A 437 4.58 12.65 -9.90
N VAL A 438 5.08 12.12 -8.78
CA VAL A 438 4.92 10.71 -8.40
C VAL A 438 3.90 10.63 -7.29
N LEU A 439 2.85 9.84 -7.49
CA LEU A 439 1.88 9.43 -6.46
C LEU A 439 2.08 7.94 -6.21
N ALA A 440 2.29 7.52 -4.97
CA ALA A 440 2.37 6.10 -4.65
C ALA A 440 1.86 5.78 -3.24
N THR A 441 1.37 4.54 -3.08
CA THR A 441 1.04 3.94 -1.78
C THR A 441 2.31 3.66 -0.97
N ASP A 442 2.16 3.36 0.32
CA ASP A 442 3.30 3.21 1.24
C ASP A 442 4.26 2.09 0.81
N GLY A 443 3.76 1.08 0.07
CA GLY A 443 4.53 -0.04 -0.46
C GLY A 443 5.74 0.37 -1.30
N LEU A 444 5.69 1.52 -1.99
CA LEU A 444 6.86 2.09 -2.67
C LEU A 444 7.81 2.78 -1.69
N TRP A 445 7.27 3.61 -0.81
CA TRP A 445 8.03 4.46 0.12
C TRP A 445 8.69 3.67 1.27
N GLU A 446 8.23 2.44 1.52
CA GLU A 446 8.92 1.47 2.38
C GLU A 446 10.24 0.94 1.76
N MET A 447 10.43 1.11 0.45
CA MET A 447 11.53 0.51 -0.32
C MET A 447 12.50 1.53 -0.92
N LEU A 448 12.04 2.74 -1.26
CA LEU A 448 12.84 3.79 -1.90
C LEU A 448 12.66 5.13 -1.19
N THR A 449 13.72 5.94 -1.13
CA THR A 449 13.64 7.33 -0.67
C THR A 449 13.03 8.26 -1.73
N ASN A 450 12.64 9.47 -1.32
CA ASN A 450 12.13 10.49 -2.26
C ASN A 450 13.16 10.81 -3.35
N GLU A 451 14.43 10.94 -2.97
CA GLU A 451 15.55 11.23 -3.87
C GLU A 451 15.84 10.05 -4.80
N GLU A 452 15.81 8.82 -4.30
CA GLU A 452 15.95 7.62 -5.14
C GLU A 452 14.85 7.57 -6.21
N VAL A 453 13.59 7.79 -5.82
CA VAL A 453 12.45 7.80 -6.76
C VAL A 453 12.60 8.90 -7.82
N VAL A 454 12.85 10.14 -7.43
CA VAL A 454 13.01 11.25 -8.38
C VAL A 454 14.24 11.07 -9.26
N GLY A 455 15.34 10.57 -8.70
CA GLY A 455 16.56 10.26 -9.43
C GLY A 455 16.36 9.14 -10.46
N LEU A 456 15.59 8.10 -10.13
CA LEU A 456 15.23 7.02 -11.05
C LEU A 456 14.38 7.53 -12.22
N VAL A 457 13.35 8.33 -11.94
CA VAL A 457 12.54 8.97 -13.00
C VAL A 457 13.41 9.89 -13.87
N GLY A 458 14.27 10.70 -13.27
CA GLY A 458 15.19 11.57 -13.99
C GLY A 458 16.12 10.81 -14.94
N LYS A 459 16.72 9.71 -14.45
CA LYS A 459 17.58 8.83 -15.26
C LYS A 459 16.82 8.15 -16.39
N TRP A 460 15.56 7.76 -16.13
CA TRP A 460 14.67 7.20 -17.15
C TRP A 460 14.35 8.22 -18.26
N ILE A 461 14.02 9.46 -17.91
CA ILE A 461 13.78 10.56 -18.86
C ILE A 461 15.01 10.79 -19.76
N GLU A 462 16.21 10.85 -19.16
CA GLU A 462 17.46 11.06 -19.89
C GLU A 462 17.76 9.93 -20.89
N THR A 463 17.41 8.68 -20.54
CA THR A 463 17.61 7.50 -21.38
C THR A 463 16.63 7.46 -22.56
N GLU A 464 15.36 7.76 -22.31
CA GLU A 464 14.33 7.81 -23.37
C GLU A 464 14.58 8.98 -24.33
N GLY A 465 15.06 10.12 -23.83
CA GLY A 465 15.42 11.28 -24.67
C GLY A 465 16.60 11.03 -25.62
N GLN A 466 17.51 10.10 -25.28
CA GLN A 466 18.64 9.71 -26.14
C GLN A 466 18.23 8.72 -27.23
N SER A 467 17.22 7.88 -26.98
CA SER A 467 16.76 6.84 -27.92
C SER A 467 16.11 7.37 -29.21
N GLY A 468 15.92 8.70 -29.34
CA GLY A 468 15.46 9.37 -30.56
C GLY A 468 16.57 9.70 -31.58
N SER A 469 17.84 9.41 -31.28
CA SER A 469 19.00 9.65 -32.15
C SER A 469 19.56 8.33 -32.66
N ASN A 470 19.19 7.88 -33.87
CA ASN A 470 19.74 6.66 -34.49
C ASN A 470 21.23 6.80 -34.85
N SER A 471 22.13 6.76 -33.87
CA SER A 471 23.57 6.78 -34.08
C SER A 471 24.21 5.45 -33.69
N GLN A 472 25.21 4.98 -34.46
CA GLN A 472 26.08 3.86 -34.07
C GLN A 472 26.80 4.11 -32.73
N PHE A 473 26.80 5.37 -32.26
CA PHE A 473 27.33 5.78 -30.96
C PHE A 473 26.43 5.30 -29.80
N ASP A 474 25.13 5.11 -30.00
CA ASP A 474 24.17 4.68 -28.96
C ASP A 474 24.38 3.21 -28.54
N ALA A 475 24.74 2.36 -29.50
CA ALA A 475 25.11 0.97 -29.21
C ALA A 475 26.44 0.88 -28.44
N ALA A 476 27.35 1.85 -28.66
CA ALA A 476 28.59 1.97 -27.89
C ALA A 476 28.35 2.63 -26.52
N TRP A 477 27.46 3.63 -26.41
CA TRP A 477 27.08 4.27 -25.16
C TRP A 477 26.27 3.36 -24.25
N ASN A 478 25.31 2.58 -24.75
CA ASN A 478 24.64 1.55 -23.94
C ASN A 478 25.61 0.47 -23.44
N LYS A 479 26.73 0.24 -24.13
CA LYS A 479 27.79 -0.69 -23.69
C LYS A 479 28.78 -0.07 -22.69
N ILE A 480 28.98 1.25 -22.73
CA ILE A 480 29.93 1.98 -21.87
C ILE A 480 29.21 2.58 -20.63
N PHE A 481 27.96 2.99 -20.76
CA PHE A 481 27.12 3.68 -19.76
C PHE A 481 25.87 2.91 -19.35
N GLY A 482 25.56 1.79 -20.02
CA GLY A 482 24.67 0.76 -19.46
C GLY A 482 25.27 0.05 -18.24
N SER A 483 26.53 0.36 -17.90
CA SER A 483 27.07 0.05 -16.58
C SER A 483 26.52 1.05 -15.56
N SER A 484 25.80 0.49 -14.61
CA SER A 484 25.26 0.96 -13.33
C SER A 484 26.23 1.77 -12.43
N LYS A 485 27.10 2.64 -12.96
CA LYS A 485 28.16 3.31 -12.17
C LYS A 485 27.97 4.82 -11.98
N THR A 486 27.04 5.45 -12.69
CA THR A 486 26.75 6.88 -12.52
C THR A 486 25.75 7.08 -11.39
N PRO A 487 26.04 7.94 -10.40
CA PRO A 487 25.09 8.25 -9.33
C PRO A 487 23.79 8.83 -9.92
N LEU A 488 22.67 8.65 -9.21
CA LEU A 488 21.39 9.20 -9.63
C LEU A 488 21.50 10.73 -9.83
N PRO A 489 20.85 11.30 -10.86
CA PRO A 489 20.95 12.72 -11.19
C PRO A 489 20.12 13.60 -10.25
N VAL A 490 20.16 13.37 -8.93
CA VAL A 490 19.34 14.05 -7.93
C VAL A 490 20.23 14.78 -6.92
N GLU A 491 19.73 15.90 -6.39
CA GLU A 491 20.36 16.59 -5.27
C GLU A 491 20.11 15.84 -3.96
N GLU A 492 21.14 15.74 -3.12
CA GLU A 492 20.97 15.32 -1.73
C GLU A 492 20.24 16.45 -0.95
N SER A 493 19.16 16.09 -0.24
CA SER A 493 18.31 17.08 0.44
C SER A 493 19.07 17.90 1.50
N LYS A 494 18.99 19.24 1.40
CA LYS A 494 19.49 20.19 2.42
C LYS A 494 18.50 20.44 3.56
N THR A 495 17.22 20.09 3.39
CA THR A 495 16.14 20.31 4.34
C THR A 495 15.23 19.09 4.35
N ALA A 496 15.48 18.20 5.31
CA ALA A 496 14.75 16.95 5.46
C ALA A 496 13.35 17.22 6.04
N GLY A 497 12.29 16.81 5.32
CA GLY A 497 11.03 16.45 5.96
C GLY A 497 11.25 15.26 6.91
N PRO A 498 10.35 15.00 7.86
CA PRO A 498 10.55 13.98 8.89
C PRO A 498 10.88 12.57 8.36
N ASP A 499 10.42 12.24 7.14
CA ASP A 499 10.43 10.87 6.61
C ASP A 499 11.19 10.69 5.29
N GLY A 500 11.65 11.76 4.62
CA GLY A 500 12.30 11.68 3.30
C GLY A 500 13.72 11.10 3.31
N ASN A 501 14.50 11.34 4.37
CA ASN A 501 15.92 10.93 4.46
C ASN A 501 16.17 9.66 5.29
N LYS A 502 15.12 8.96 5.74
CA LYS A 502 15.29 7.71 6.48
C LYS A 502 15.58 6.59 5.49
N THR A 503 16.58 5.75 5.78
CA THR A 503 16.80 4.53 5.00
C THR A 503 15.51 3.71 5.00
N PRO A 504 14.97 3.35 3.83
CA PRO A 504 13.69 2.64 3.75
C PRO A 504 13.73 1.33 4.55
N ILE A 505 12.61 0.97 5.18
CA ILE A 505 12.55 -0.16 6.12
C ILE A 505 12.96 -1.48 5.45
N ARG A 506 12.61 -1.67 4.17
CA ARG A 506 12.94 -2.90 3.43
C ARG A 506 14.42 -2.99 3.06
N VAL A 507 15.05 -1.86 2.76
CA VAL A 507 16.52 -1.78 2.55
C VAL A 507 17.25 -2.24 3.82
N GLN A 508 16.82 -1.76 5.00
CA GLN A 508 17.38 -2.19 6.29
C GLN A 508 17.11 -3.68 6.57
N GLN A 509 15.87 -4.14 6.33
CA GLN A 509 15.45 -5.52 6.59
C GLN A 509 16.21 -6.54 5.72
N TRP A 510 16.49 -6.20 4.47
CA TRP A 510 17.19 -7.05 3.52
C TRP A 510 18.72 -6.92 3.60
N GLY A 511 19.23 -6.00 4.41
CA GLY A 511 20.67 -5.78 4.56
C GLY A 511 21.31 -5.21 3.28
N ILE A 512 20.56 -4.46 2.49
CA ILE A 512 21.06 -3.82 1.28
C ILE A 512 21.88 -2.59 1.69
N ASP A 513 23.08 -2.45 1.13
CA ASP A 513 23.89 -1.26 1.30
C ASP A 513 23.22 -0.07 0.57
N PRO A 514 22.73 0.96 1.29
CA PRO A 514 22.06 2.09 0.65
C PRO A 514 22.99 2.85 -0.33
N ASP A 515 24.31 2.80 -0.12
CA ASP A 515 25.29 3.55 -0.90
C ASP A 515 25.84 2.75 -2.10
N ALA A 516 25.37 1.51 -2.30
CA ALA A 516 25.79 0.67 -3.41
C ALA A 516 25.39 1.29 -4.76
N LYS A 517 26.41 1.66 -5.55
CA LYS A 517 26.24 2.47 -6.77
C LYS A 517 25.52 1.72 -7.90
N ASP A 518 25.54 0.40 -7.87
CA ASP A 518 25.03 -0.44 -8.93
C ASP A 518 23.59 -0.91 -8.75
N ARG A 519 22.93 -0.61 -7.62
CA ARG A 519 21.57 -1.09 -7.25
C ARG A 519 20.49 -0.92 -8.31
N PHE A 520 20.62 0.06 -9.18
CA PHE A 520 19.52 0.50 -10.05
C PHE A 520 19.72 0.15 -11.53
N THR A 521 18.61 -0.16 -12.20
CA THR A 521 18.55 -0.47 -13.64
C THR A 521 17.49 0.35 -14.35
N VAL A 522 17.71 0.69 -15.61
CA VAL A 522 16.74 1.35 -16.51
C VAL A 522 16.49 0.42 -17.69
N LYS A 523 15.38 -0.35 -17.66
CA LYS A 523 15.02 -1.27 -18.75
C LYS A 523 13.52 -1.30 -19.12
N ASP A 524 12.67 -0.62 -18.37
CA ASP A 524 11.22 -0.64 -18.57
C ASP A 524 10.74 0.60 -19.34
N LYS A 525 9.78 0.42 -20.24
CA LYS A 525 9.16 1.49 -21.05
C LYS A 525 8.10 2.29 -20.30
N ASN A 526 7.54 1.71 -19.24
CA ASN A 526 6.65 2.36 -18.31
C ASN A 526 7.47 2.80 -17.08
N VAL A 527 7.46 4.11 -16.77
CA VAL A 527 8.28 4.63 -15.68
C VAL A 527 7.79 4.17 -14.29
N ALA A 528 6.50 3.87 -14.14
CA ALA A 528 5.96 3.36 -12.89
C ALA A 528 6.41 1.90 -12.67
N THR A 529 6.42 1.08 -13.72
CA THR A 529 7.02 -0.27 -13.71
C THR A 529 8.52 -0.21 -13.39
N HIS A 530 9.23 0.77 -13.97
CA HIS A 530 10.65 1.03 -13.68
C HIS A 530 10.89 1.31 -12.18
N LEU A 531 10.03 2.11 -11.54
CA LEU A 531 10.12 2.38 -10.10
C LEU A 531 9.89 1.12 -9.26
N ILE A 532 8.83 0.34 -9.53
CA ILE A 532 8.55 -0.91 -8.80
C ILE A 532 9.70 -1.90 -8.96
N ARG A 533 10.26 -2.06 -10.16
CA ARG A 533 11.40 -2.96 -10.38
C ARG A 533 12.59 -2.59 -9.50
N ASN A 534 12.91 -1.31 -9.43
CA ASN A 534 14.03 -0.82 -8.62
C ASN A 534 13.76 -0.93 -7.12
N ALA A 535 12.50 -0.77 -6.69
CA ALA A 535 12.08 -1.04 -5.31
C ALA A 535 12.27 -2.52 -4.92
N LEU A 536 12.07 -3.44 -5.87
CA LEU A 536 12.18 -4.90 -5.70
C LEU A 536 13.59 -5.49 -5.89
N GLY A 537 14.61 -4.67 -6.12
CA GLY A 537 15.99 -5.13 -6.26
C GLY A 537 16.73 -4.59 -7.48
N GLY A 538 16.05 -3.93 -8.42
CA GLY A 538 16.67 -3.19 -9.51
C GLY A 538 17.58 -4.03 -10.40
N ASN A 539 18.90 -3.84 -10.28
CA ASN A 539 19.90 -4.60 -11.04
C ASN A 539 20.05 -6.05 -10.57
N ASN A 540 19.56 -6.40 -9.38
CA ASN A 540 19.60 -7.74 -8.83
C ASN A 540 18.38 -8.54 -9.28
N ASP A 541 18.48 -9.15 -10.47
CA ASP A 541 17.38 -9.94 -11.05
C ASP A 541 17.00 -11.14 -10.16
N GLU A 542 17.94 -11.73 -9.41
CA GLU A 542 17.66 -12.83 -8.47
C GLU A 542 16.69 -12.38 -7.37
N GLN A 543 16.94 -11.22 -6.76
CA GLN A 543 16.06 -10.67 -5.74
C GLN A 543 14.68 -10.30 -6.29
N VAL A 544 14.63 -9.67 -7.47
CA VAL A 544 13.37 -9.32 -8.14
C VAL A 544 12.55 -10.59 -8.41
N CYS A 545 13.17 -11.64 -8.93
CA CYS A 545 12.52 -12.92 -9.19
C CYS A 545 12.03 -13.58 -7.89
N ALA A 546 12.84 -13.57 -6.84
CA ALA A 546 12.48 -14.15 -5.54
C ALA A 546 11.26 -13.46 -4.93
N LEU A 547 11.25 -12.13 -4.85
CA LEU A 547 10.13 -11.35 -4.28
C LEU A 547 8.84 -11.49 -5.09
N LEU A 548 8.95 -11.61 -6.42
CA LEU A 548 7.80 -11.81 -7.30
C LEU A 548 7.29 -13.24 -7.32
N THR A 549 8.10 -14.24 -6.97
CA THR A 549 7.67 -15.65 -6.90
C THR A 549 6.69 -15.89 -5.74
N LEU A 550 6.82 -15.13 -4.64
CA LEU A 550 6.01 -15.31 -3.43
C LEU A 550 4.51 -15.02 -3.68
N PRO A 551 3.60 -15.99 -3.40
CA PRO A 551 2.17 -15.77 -3.52
C PRO A 551 1.57 -15.17 -2.24
N SER A 552 0.38 -14.57 -2.36
CA SER A 552 -0.45 -14.23 -1.21
C SER A 552 -0.81 -15.49 -0.41
N PRO A 553 -0.80 -15.45 0.94
CA PRO A 553 -0.56 -14.28 1.81
C PRO A 553 0.93 -14.10 2.22
N PHE A 554 1.85 -14.89 1.66
CA PHE A 554 3.27 -14.84 2.06
C PHE A 554 4.00 -13.60 1.56
N SER A 555 3.65 -13.12 0.37
CA SER A 555 4.16 -11.87 -0.21
C SER A 555 4.05 -10.69 0.77
N ARG A 556 2.95 -10.60 1.53
CA ARG A 556 2.67 -9.52 2.49
C ARG A 556 3.73 -9.38 3.59
N ARG A 557 4.52 -10.44 3.87
CA ARG A 557 5.63 -10.39 4.84
C ARG A 557 6.84 -9.61 4.32
N TYR A 558 6.98 -9.50 3.00
CA TYR A 558 8.17 -8.95 2.34
C TYR A 558 7.88 -7.65 1.60
N ARG A 559 6.65 -7.47 1.11
CA ARG A 559 6.22 -6.26 0.41
C ARG A 559 4.74 -6.00 0.64
N ASP A 560 4.36 -4.74 0.57
CA ASP A 560 2.95 -4.36 0.49
C ASP A 560 2.40 -4.52 -0.93
N ASP A 561 1.10 -4.25 -1.09
CA ASP A 561 0.57 -3.82 -2.38
C ASP A 561 1.35 -2.59 -2.86
N LEU A 562 1.65 -2.51 -4.16
CA LEU A 562 2.34 -1.35 -4.72
C LEU A 562 1.50 -0.76 -5.84
N THR A 563 1.12 0.51 -5.67
CA THR A 563 0.44 1.28 -6.70
C THR A 563 1.20 2.57 -6.92
N VAL A 564 1.64 2.80 -8.16
CA VAL A 564 2.48 3.95 -8.53
C VAL A 564 1.90 4.62 -9.75
N GLN A 565 1.75 5.94 -9.70
CA GLN A 565 1.45 6.80 -10.83
C GLN A 565 2.53 7.86 -11.00
N VAL A 566 2.99 8.06 -12.23
CA VAL A 566 3.94 9.11 -12.59
C VAL A 566 3.30 9.99 -13.66
N ILE A 567 3.15 11.29 -13.37
CA ILE A 567 2.45 12.27 -14.18
C ILE A 567 3.44 13.30 -14.70
N PHE A 568 3.54 13.46 -16.01
CA PHE A 568 4.45 14.39 -16.66
C PHE A 568 3.72 15.65 -17.11
N PHE A 569 4.22 16.82 -16.71
CA PHE A 569 3.69 18.11 -17.12
C PHE A 569 4.43 18.65 -18.35
N GLY A 570 3.72 19.38 -19.22
CA GLY A 570 4.28 19.87 -20.46
C GLY A 570 3.28 20.57 -21.38
N HIS A 571 3.76 20.81 -22.58
CA HIS A 571 2.97 21.24 -23.73
C HIS A 571 2.91 20.10 -24.74
N GLY A 572 1.71 19.84 -25.27
CA GLY A 572 1.44 18.71 -26.14
C GLY A 572 0.57 19.08 -27.33
N LYS A 573 0.18 18.09 -28.13
CA LYS A 573 -0.82 18.28 -29.18
C LYS A 573 -2.16 18.64 -28.53
N LYS A 574 -2.96 19.48 -29.19
CA LYS A 574 -4.32 19.86 -28.75
C LYS A 574 -5.37 19.18 -29.62
N THR A 575 -5.41 17.84 -29.60
CA THR A 575 -6.47 17.06 -30.29
C THR A 575 -7.70 16.87 -29.41
N GLY A 576 -7.55 17.04 -28.10
CA GLY A 576 -8.60 16.77 -27.10
C GLY A 576 -8.64 15.33 -26.63
N GLU A 577 -7.88 14.42 -27.27
CA GLU A 577 -7.93 12.98 -27.06
C GLU A 577 -6.92 12.50 -26.02
N ILE A 578 -7.25 11.39 -25.36
CA ILE A 578 -6.32 10.58 -24.57
C ILE A 578 -6.04 9.32 -25.37
N THR A 579 -4.78 8.98 -25.58
CA THR A 579 -4.37 7.82 -26.38
C THR A 579 -3.53 6.87 -25.54
N VAL A 580 -3.77 5.57 -25.68
CA VAL A 580 -2.97 4.55 -25.00
C VAL A 580 -1.58 4.48 -25.65
N ASN A 581 -0.53 4.49 -24.83
CA ASN A 581 0.83 4.22 -25.27
C ASN A 581 1.07 2.70 -25.23
N LEU A 582 0.96 2.05 -26.39
CA LEU A 582 0.99 0.59 -26.53
C LEU A 582 2.33 -0.03 -26.13
N GLU A 583 3.45 0.69 -26.26
CA GLU A 583 4.77 0.15 -25.90
C GLU A 583 4.97 0.06 -24.38
N ALA A 584 4.27 0.91 -23.62
CA ALA A 584 4.35 1.03 -22.16
C ALA A 584 3.06 0.61 -21.44
N THR A 585 2.21 -0.16 -22.12
CA THR A 585 0.95 -0.72 -21.60
C THR A 585 0.92 -2.22 -21.86
N ALA A 586 0.51 -3.01 -20.88
CA ALA A 586 0.26 -4.43 -21.07
C ALA A 586 -1.23 -4.74 -21.23
N GLY A 587 -1.53 -5.76 -22.02
CA GLY A 587 -2.88 -6.30 -22.19
C GLY A 587 -3.61 -5.78 -23.44
N GLU A 588 -4.35 -6.68 -24.09
CA GLU A 588 -5.25 -6.34 -25.19
C GLU A 588 -6.53 -5.70 -24.62
N GLY A 589 -7.01 -4.62 -25.26
CA GLY A 589 -8.30 -4.01 -24.91
C GLY A 589 -8.28 -2.94 -23.81
N VAL A 590 -7.11 -2.48 -23.36
CA VAL A 590 -6.99 -1.25 -22.55
C VAL A 590 -7.52 -0.07 -23.38
N LYS A 591 -8.54 0.60 -22.87
CA LYS A 591 -9.14 1.78 -23.52
C LYS A 591 -8.71 3.02 -22.77
N ALA A 592 -8.45 4.10 -23.51
CA ALA A 592 -8.35 5.42 -22.91
C ALA A 592 -9.64 5.74 -22.16
N LYS A 593 -9.52 6.03 -20.86
CA LYS A 593 -10.63 6.46 -20.01
C LYS A 593 -10.63 8.00 -19.95
N LEU A 594 -11.80 8.61 -20.11
CA LEU A 594 -12.06 10.05 -19.99
C LEU A 594 -12.58 10.40 -18.59
#